data_AF-A0A527IVM4-F1
#
_entry.id   AF-A0A527IVM4-F1
#
_cell.length_a   1.000
_cell.length_b   1.000
_cell.length_c   1.000
_cell.angle_alpha   90.00
_cell.angle_beta   90.00
_cell.angle_gamma   90.00
#
_symmetry.space_group_name_H-M   'P 1'
#
loop_
_entity.id
_entity.type
_entity.pdbx_description
1 polymer ?
#
loop_
_entity_poly.entity_id
_entity_poly.type
_entity_poly.pdbx_seq_one_letter_code
_entity_poly.pdbx_strand_id
1 'polypeptide(L)'
;MGAFEKATVGWFDPASKTYRKIPVDEQCEVLSAIGDVALGDDDKPSLHVHAVLGLSDGTTRGGHLLDGIVRPTLEITLVEAPGHLRRSKRPELGVALIDLDD
;
A
#
# COMPACT_ATOMS: atom_id res chain seq x y z
N MET A 1 11.36 2.42 6.93
CA MET A 1 12.30 1.63 6.09
C MET A 1 12.51 0.28 6.73
N GLY A 2 12.96 -0.73 5.99
CA GLY A 2 13.15 -2.07 6.54
C GLY A 2 13.24 -3.09 5.42
N ALA A 3 12.80 -4.32 5.67
CA ALA A 3 12.84 -5.37 4.65
C ALA A 3 11.71 -6.39 4.79
N PHE A 4 11.38 -7.02 3.67
CA PHE A 4 10.47 -8.16 3.60
C PHE A 4 11.24 -9.44 3.19
N GLU A 5 10.84 -10.57 3.76
CA GLU A 5 11.21 -11.90 3.24
C GLU A 5 10.58 -12.16 1.87
N LYS A 6 9.36 -11.69 1.68
CA LYS A 6 8.59 -11.68 0.43
C LYS A 6 7.46 -10.67 0.52
N ALA A 7 7.02 -10.16 -0.62
CA ALA A 7 5.90 -9.21 -0.68
C ALA A 7 5.17 -9.29 -2.03
N THR A 8 3.95 -8.79 -2.05
CA THR A 8 3.19 -8.59 -3.29
C THR A 8 2.86 -7.12 -3.43
N VAL A 9 3.28 -6.50 -4.53
CA VAL A 9 2.78 -5.19 -4.95
C VAL A 9 1.75 -5.34 -6.06
N GLY A 10 0.86 -4.36 -6.18
CA GLY A 10 -0.24 -4.33 -7.11
C GLY A 10 -0.13 -3.16 -8.08
N TRP A 11 -0.44 -3.43 -9.35
CA TRP A 11 -0.75 -2.40 -10.34
C TRP A 11 -2.26 -2.42 -10.61
N PHE A 12 -2.94 -1.30 -10.40
CA PHE A 12 -4.39 -1.22 -10.65
C PHE A 12 -4.64 -1.16 -12.16
N ASP A 13 -5.39 -2.11 -12.69
CA ASP A 13 -5.85 -2.12 -14.08
C ASP A 13 -7.22 -1.41 -14.17
N PRO A 14 -7.29 -0.22 -14.81
CA PRO A 14 -8.55 0.52 -14.92
C PRO A 14 -9.62 -0.19 -15.75
N ALA A 15 -9.24 -1.06 -16.68
CA ALA A 15 -10.19 -1.77 -17.54
C ALA A 15 -10.90 -2.90 -16.78
N SER A 16 -10.15 -3.69 -16.01
CA SER A 16 -10.72 -4.76 -15.17
C SER A 16 -11.20 -4.27 -13.80
N LYS A 17 -10.78 -3.05 -13.39
CA LYS A 17 -10.98 -2.50 -12.05
C LYS A 17 -10.44 -3.41 -10.94
N THR A 18 -9.33 -4.09 -11.21
CA THR A 18 -8.68 -4.99 -10.26
C THR A 18 -7.18 -4.76 -10.24
N TYR A 19 -6.53 -5.17 -9.14
CA TYR A 19 -5.08 -5.14 -9.06
C TYR A 19 -4.47 -6.37 -9.76
N ARG A 20 -3.59 -6.12 -10.73
CA ARG A 20 -2.63 -7.11 -11.18
C ARG A 20 -1.54 -7.28 -10.12
N LYS A 21 -1.44 -8.49 -9.58
CA LYS A 21 -0.43 -8.85 -8.59
C LYS A 21 0.96 -8.95 -9.24
N ILE A 22 1.96 -8.44 -8.54
CA ILE A 22 3.38 -8.48 -8.90
C ILE A 22 4.10 -9.06 -7.67
N PRO A 23 4.26 -10.39 -7.59
CA PRO A 23 4.94 -11.02 -6.47
C PRO A 23 6.44 -10.77 -6.51
N VAL A 24 7.03 -10.61 -5.32
CA VAL A 24 8.46 -10.59 -5.04
C VAL A 24 8.71 -11.71 -4.03
N ASP A 25 9.02 -12.89 -4.54
CA ASP A 25 9.21 -14.13 -3.76
C ASP A 25 10.67 -14.31 -3.30
N GLU A 26 11.31 -13.21 -2.91
CA GLU A 26 12.68 -13.17 -2.40
C GLU A 26 12.84 -12.05 -1.36
N GLN A 27 13.94 -12.12 -0.60
CA GLN A 27 14.33 -11.05 0.32
C GLN A 27 14.45 -9.74 -0.45
N CYS A 28 13.76 -8.70 0.03
CA CYS A 28 13.83 -7.36 -0.56
C CYS A 28 13.83 -6.26 0.50
N GLU A 29 14.57 -5.19 0.21
CA GLU A 29 14.62 -4.00 1.05
C GLU A 29 13.42 -3.10 0.76
N VAL A 30 12.70 -2.67 1.80
CA VAL A 30 11.66 -1.64 1.72
C VAL A 30 12.33 -0.27 1.73
N LEU A 31 12.63 0.22 0.53
CA LEU A 31 13.28 1.51 0.31
C LEU A 31 12.33 2.67 0.67
N SER A 32 11.04 2.51 0.36
CA SER A 32 9.99 3.42 0.82
C SER A 32 8.67 2.68 0.99
N ALA A 33 7.89 3.10 1.99
CA ALA A 33 6.50 2.72 2.18
C ALA A 33 5.75 3.99 2.59
N ILE A 34 4.88 4.48 1.70
CA ILE A 34 4.20 5.77 1.85
C ILE A 34 2.71 5.52 1.68
N GLY A 35 1.92 6.06 2.59
CA GLY A 35 0.50 5.81 2.61
C GLY A 35 -0.20 6.54 3.73
N ASP A 36 -1.47 6.21 3.88
CA ASP A 36 -2.35 6.76 4.89
C ASP A 36 -3.22 5.66 5.52
N VAL A 37 -3.83 6.02 6.64
CA VAL A 37 -4.87 5.24 7.31
C VAL A 37 -6.12 6.12 7.37
N ALA A 38 -7.22 5.63 6.81
CA ALA A 38 -8.52 6.30 6.83
C ALA A 38 -9.60 5.35 7.38
N LEU A 39 -10.77 5.88 7.76
CA LEU A 39 -11.93 5.04 8.06
C LEU A 39 -12.62 4.61 6.75
N GLY A 40 -12.83 3.32 6.57
CA GLY A 40 -13.62 2.79 5.46
C GLY A 40 -15.13 2.97 5.67
N ASP A 41 -15.90 2.63 4.63
CA ASP A 41 -17.38 2.61 4.68
C ASP A 41 -17.96 1.69 5.78
N ASP A 42 -17.16 0.76 6.31
CA ASP A 42 -17.52 -0.12 7.42
C ASP A 42 -17.05 0.38 8.79
N ASP A 43 -16.63 1.64 8.87
CA ASP A 43 -16.03 2.31 10.05
C ASP A 43 -14.81 1.58 10.63
N LYS A 44 -14.10 0.77 9.82
CA LYS A 44 -12.84 0.14 10.20
C LYS A 44 -11.63 0.87 9.58
N PRO A 45 -10.44 0.76 10.20
CA PRO A 45 -9.21 1.27 9.60
C PRO A 45 -8.96 0.64 8.22
N SER A 46 -8.78 1.50 7.23
CA SER A 46 -8.44 1.18 5.84
C SER A 46 -7.05 1.73 5.56
N LEU A 47 -6.09 0.83 5.38
CA LEU A 47 -4.71 1.15 5.05
C LEU A 47 -4.55 1.27 3.54
N HIS A 48 -3.97 2.37 3.06
CA HIS A 48 -3.56 2.52 1.67
C HIS A 48 -2.07 2.86 1.62
N VAL A 49 -1.24 1.90 1.24
CA VAL A 49 0.21 2.06 1.18
C VAL A 49 0.73 1.70 -0.21
N HIS A 50 1.65 2.51 -0.72
CA HIS A 50 2.49 2.17 -1.86
C HIS A 50 3.91 1.91 -1.36
N ALA A 51 4.59 0.96 -1.98
CA ALA A 51 5.95 0.58 -1.61
C ALA A 51 6.89 0.54 -2.81
N VAL A 52 8.16 0.86 -2.55
CA VAL A 52 9.29 0.58 -3.45
C VAL A 52 10.20 -0.43 -2.76
N LEU A 53 10.41 -1.55 -3.44
CA LEU A 53 11.19 -2.70 -2.99
C LEU A 53 12.49 -2.75 -3.80
N GLY A 54 13.63 -2.81 -3.12
CA GLY A 54 14.96 -3.03 -3.70
C GLY A 54 15.32 -4.50 -3.66
N LEU A 55 15.77 -5.04 -4.80
CA LEU A 55 16.22 -6.42 -4.94
C LEU A 55 17.74 -6.55 -4.81
N SER A 56 18.22 -7.79 -4.73
CA SER A 56 19.64 -8.12 -4.52
C SER A 56 20.58 -7.58 -5.62
N ASP A 57 20.07 -7.34 -6.83
CA ASP A 57 20.79 -6.75 -7.96
C ASP A 57 20.67 -5.21 -8.03
N GLY A 58 20.02 -4.59 -7.06
CA GLY A 58 19.74 -3.15 -7.02
C GLY A 58 18.59 -2.70 -7.92
N THR A 59 17.94 -3.61 -8.66
CA THR A 59 16.70 -3.28 -9.37
C THR A 59 15.56 -3.08 -8.39
N THR A 60 14.53 -2.36 -8.83
CA THR A 60 13.37 -2.08 -7.98
C THR A 60 12.10 -2.71 -8.52
N ARG A 61 11.18 -3.00 -7.61
CA ARG A 61 9.77 -3.30 -7.89
C ARG A 61 8.93 -2.37 -7.03
N GLY A 62 7.82 -1.86 -7.57
CA GLY A 62 6.99 -0.94 -6.81
C GLY A 62 5.53 -0.95 -7.27
N GLY A 63 4.66 -0.49 -6.38
CA GLY A 63 3.22 -0.45 -6.60
C GLY A 63 2.44 -0.30 -5.30
N HIS A 64 1.14 -0.59 -5.36
CA HIS A 64 0.28 -0.66 -4.19
C HIS A 64 0.66 -1.88 -3.34
N LEU A 65 0.98 -1.72 -2.06
CA LEU A 65 1.35 -2.85 -1.20
C LEU A 65 0.11 -3.68 -0.88
N LEU A 66 0.06 -4.91 -1.39
CA LEU A 66 -1.06 -5.84 -1.14
C LEU A 66 -0.80 -6.71 0.09
N ASP A 67 0.43 -7.22 0.23
CA ASP A 67 0.88 -7.98 1.39
C ASP A 67 2.42 -8.00 1.46
N GLY A 68 2.96 -8.31 2.64
CA GLY A 68 4.39 -8.49 2.87
C GLY A 68 4.69 -9.17 4.20
N ILE A 69 5.73 -10.00 4.25
CA ILE A 69 6.22 -10.64 5.47
C ILE A 69 7.52 -9.96 5.89
N VAL A 70 7.51 -9.28 7.03
CA VAL A 70 8.67 -8.54 7.55
C VAL A 70 9.82 -9.49 7.92
N ARG A 71 11.03 -9.17 7.44
CA ARG A 71 12.27 -9.81 7.88
C ARG A 71 13.49 -8.93 7.53
N PRO A 72 14.31 -8.49 8.50
CA PRO A 72 14.15 -8.67 9.94
C PRO A 72 13.17 -7.67 10.58
N THR A 73 13.12 -6.43 10.08
CA THR A 73 12.35 -5.34 10.69
C THR A 73 11.69 -4.47 9.62
N LEU A 74 10.65 -3.75 10.04
CA LEU A 74 10.06 -2.66 9.29
C LEU A 74 9.82 -1.51 10.26
N GLU A 75 10.57 -0.43 10.10
CA GLU A 75 10.44 0.78 10.89
C GLU A 75 9.45 1.73 10.21
N ILE A 76 8.40 2.13 10.95
CA ILE A 76 7.28 2.93 10.45
C ILE A 76 7.17 4.19 11.30
N THR A 77 7.07 5.35 10.64
CA THR A 77 6.64 6.60 11.27
C THR A 77 5.17 6.81 10.94
N LEU A 78 4.33 6.95 11.96
CA LEU A 78 2.91 7.26 11.82
C LEU A 78 2.64 8.64 12.41
N VAL A 79 2.00 9.51 11.64
CA VAL A 79 1.60 10.86 12.06
C VAL A 79 0.08 10.93 12.00
N GLU A 80 -0.55 11.30 13.11
CA GLU A 80 -1.99 11.50 13.17
C GLU A 80 -2.37 12.81 12.49
N ALA A 81 -3.35 12.77 11.58
CA ALA A 81 -3.91 13.96 10.95
C ALA A 81 -4.93 14.63 11.89
N PRO A 82 -5.03 15.98 11.90
CA PRO A 82 -5.96 16.70 12.76
C PRO A 82 -7.45 16.51 12.43
N GLY A 83 -7.78 15.87 11.30
CA GLY A 83 -9.14 15.54 10.88
C GLY A 83 -9.32 14.04 10.65
N HIS A 84 -10.53 13.53 10.85
CA HIS A 84 -10.86 12.12 10.63
C HIS A 84 -11.01 11.84 9.12
N LEU A 85 -9.92 11.40 8.49
CA LEU A 85 -9.97 11.00 7.07
C LEU A 85 -10.95 9.84 6.86
N ARG A 86 -11.97 10.05 6.02
CA ARG A 86 -12.89 9.01 5.56
C ARG A 86 -12.57 8.61 4.12
N ARG A 87 -12.72 7.32 3.84
CA ARG A 87 -12.48 6.73 2.54
C ARG A 87 -13.71 5.96 2.10
N SER A 88 -14.29 6.37 0.97
CA SER A 88 -15.49 5.76 0.42
C SER A 88 -15.25 5.11 -0.94
N LYS A 89 -15.88 3.95 -1.15
CA LYS A 89 -15.81 3.24 -2.43
C LYS A 89 -16.51 4.06 -3.51
N ARG A 90 -15.82 4.27 -4.64
CA ARG A 90 -16.34 4.93 -5.84
C ARG A 90 -16.70 3.85 -6.89
N PRO A 91 -17.97 3.42 -7.04
CA PRO A 91 -18.34 2.29 -7.90
C PRO A 91 -17.92 2.46 -9.36
N GLU A 92 -17.97 3.68 -9.85
CA GLU A 92 -17.55 4.08 -11.19
C GLU A 92 -16.04 3.90 -11.39
N LEU A 93 -15.22 4.11 -10.35
CA LEU A 93 -13.76 3.99 -10.41
C LEU A 93 -13.24 2.60 -9.97
N GLY A 94 -14.02 1.85 -9.19
CA GLY A 94 -13.61 0.55 -8.64
C GLY A 94 -12.59 0.63 -7.49
N VAL A 95 -12.27 1.84 -7.02
CA VAL A 95 -11.32 2.10 -5.93
C VAL A 95 -11.99 2.93 -4.83
N ALA A 96 -11.41 2.89 -3.63
CA ALA A 96 -11.84 3.73 -2.51
C ALA A 96 -10.88 4.91 -2.34
N LEU A 97 -11.41 6.12 -2.30
CA LEU A 97 -10.65 7.37 -2.24
C LEU A 97 -10.99 8.13 -0.97
N ILE A 98 -10.05 8.93 -0.48
CA ILE A 98 -10.31 9.87 0.62
C ILE A 98 -11.31 10.92 0.13
N ASP A 99 -12.33 11.19 0.95
CA ASP A 99 -13.25 12.29 0.71
C ASP A 99 -12.56 13.63 1.04
N LEU A 100 -12.61 14.57 0.10
CA LEU A 100 -11.92 15.87 0.22
C LEU A 100 -12.81 16.97 0.83
N ASP A 101 -14.10 16.71 0.92
CA ASP A 101 -15.13 17.65 1.38
C ASP A 101 -15.53 17.30 2.83
N ASP A 102 -14.66 17.63 3.79
CA ASP A 102 -15.02 17.82 5.20
C ASP A 102 -15.12 19.32 5.52
#